data_AF-U1NH67-F1
#
_entry.id   AF-U1NH67-F1
#
_cell.length_a   1.000
_cell.length_b   1.000
_cell.length_c   1.000
_cell.angle_alpha   90.00
_cell.angle_beta   90.00
_cell.angle_gamma   90.00
#
_symmetry.space_group_name_H-M   'P 1'
#
loop_
_entity.id
_entity.type
_entity.pdbx_description
1 polymer ?
#
loop_
_entity_poly.entity_id
_entity_poly.type
_entity_poly.pdbx_seq_one_letter_code
_entity_poly.pdbx_strand_id
1 'polypeptide(L)'
;MADSRPTARSQINNETDDGIPEQGEVVPERFSSDEVFQRIVADADHEVTSNARELFFSALAAGFAITITFLLYASMSATTETPLVAALLYPLGFIYIIIGGYQLYTENTLPPVALTLERLSSIPTLLRHWTVVLAGNFLGGGIGALALAYGGVFSPETTAVAVDIAQKGISTPPDQLFFKAAFAGFIVAGVVWLDFAAQETISRLFVVYVAFLAIPMGDLFHVVVSFTEAVFLIAHGHVGLVAGFAEFVAPVLIGNTIGGVLLVTVVNYYQTSERRLEIDQFTDVRRLSSREMLLGNLAGRSYVPVIDTLGNFARDPGSFRVLVPIANPRTETELVEIAARLASVHDNGRVHVVHVVQADKNLVLDHEHDRRDAITAQSEQLLDDIGSIVDKSDAAFESSTIVSPRSFEEIFDFAARTRPDMAVMGWGEEKLWNSARAERPIDELTNRLPCDFLIAKDRGLDCSNVLLPTVGGPDAALAAETARALQETGKSTLSLLTVVDSPEERSEGEQFLDEWAETHDISDAERIVDVTGDVEAAIEREAEDSTMVMLGATEQGILSRLLSDSLHLEVVNRVDASVVLAERPHDRSLTQRLIGSGQRNQ
;
A
#
# COMPACT_ATOMS: atom_id res chain seq x y z
N MET A 1 61.81 -19.50 -9.04
CA MET A 1 60.99 -20.39 -8.18
C MET A 1 61.11 -19.85 -6.76
N ALA A 2 59.96 -19.57 -6.14
CA ALA A 2 59.60 -19.24 -4.73
C ALA A 2 60.74 -19.14 -3.67
N ASP A 3 60.68 -18.33 -2.62
CA ASP A 3 59.56 -17.74 -1.88
C ASP A 3 60.08 -16.62 -0.94
N SER A 4 59.13 -15.96 -0.31
CA SER A 4 59.05 -14.72 0.44
C SER A 4 59.66 -14.68 1.86
N ARG A 5 59.71 -13.44 2.37
CA ARG A 5 60.42 -12.88 3.55
C ARG A 5 59.99 -13.42 4.92
N PRO A 6 60.85 -13.26 5.97
CA PRO A 6 60.42 -13.23 7.37
C PRO A 6 60.45 -11.82 8.00
N THR A 7 59.39 -11.57 8.80
CA THR A 7 59.31 -10.90 10.11
C THR A 7 60.03 -9.56 10.42
N ALA A 8 59.25 -8.63 10.99
CA ALA A 8 59.74 -7.61 11.92
C ALA A 8 58.79 -7.48 13.12
N ARG A 9 59.40 -7.33 14.30
CA ARG A 9 58.85 -7.31 15.67
C ARG A 9 59.09 -5.91 16.28
N SER A 10 58.39 -5.62 17.37
CA SER A 10 58.70 -4.62 18.43
C SER A 10 58.25 -3.18 18.16
N GLN A 11 57.71 -2.35 19.08
CA GLN A 11 57.65 -2.28 20.56
C GLN A 11 56.54 -1.24 20.91
N ILE A 12 55.60 -1.48 21.84
CA ILE A 12 55.61 -1.20 23.31
C ILE A 12 55.53 0.31 23.72
N ASN A 13 54.50 0.59 24.55
CA ASN A 13 54.26 1.65 25.55
C ASN A 13 53.64 3.01 25.15
N ASN A 14 52.44 3.30 25.67
CA ASN A 14 52.25 3.92 26.99
C ASN A 14 50.75 3.97 27.39
N GLU A 15 50.45 3.48 28.59
CA GLU A 15 49.23 3.83 29.33
C GLU A 15 49.37 5.27 29.85
N THR A 16 48.38 6.12 29.55
CA THR A 16 48.01 7.24 30.42
C THR A 16 46.48 7.29 30.51
N ASP A 17 46.04 6.90 31.69
CA ASP A 17 44.80 7.19 32.39
C ASP A 17 44.22 8.57 32.07
N ASP A 18 43.19 8.60 31.23
CA ASP A 18 42.08 9.55 31.27
C ASP A 18 40.91 8.86 30.58
N GLY A 19 39.89 8.46 31.36
CA GLY A 19 38.69 7.75 30.89
C GLY A 19 37.75 8.61 30.05
N ILE A 20 38.25 9.21 28.98
CA ILE A 20 37.47 9.89 27.94
C ILE A 20 37.56 9.01 26.68
N PRO A 21 36.46 8.38 26.24
CA PRO A 21 36.43 7.66 24.98
C PRO A 21 36.85 8.59 23.83
N GLU A 22 37.80 8.17 23.00
CA GLU A 22 38.09 8.85 21.74
C GLU A 22 36.85 8.77 20.83
N GLN A 23 36.55 9.86 20.11
CA GLN A 23 35.45 9.91 19.14
C GLN A 23 35.61 8.79 18.11
N GLY A 24 34.79 7.74 18.22
CA GLY A 24 34.85 6.55 17.38
C GLY A 24 34.91 5.21 18.13
N GLU A 25 34.95 5.20 19.46
CA GLU A 25 34.71 3.95 20.21
C GLU A 25 33.26 3.49 20.03
N VAL A 26 33.10 2.30 19.45
CA VAL A 26 31.81 1.62 19.22
C VAL A 26 31.14 1.38 20.57
N VAL A 27 30.17 2.23 20.91
CA VAL A 27 29.24 1.98 22.01
C VAL A 27 28.39 0.76 21.62
N PRO A 28 28.28 -0.28 22.46
CA PRO A 28 27.61 -1.52 22.08
C PRO A 28 26.10 -1.36 21.85
N GLU A 29 25.63 -1.90 20.71
CA GLU A 29 24.37 -2.63 20.48
C GLU A 29 23.05 -2.07 21.06
N ARG A 30 22.80 -0.76 21.08
CA ARG A 30 21.45 -0.22 21.40
C ARG A 30 21.03 0.84 20.40
N PHE A 31 19.82 0.67 19.86
CA PHE A 31 19.20 1.68 19.01
C PHE A 31 18.98 2.96 19.80
N SER A 32 19.31 4.08 19.18
CA SER A 32 18.87 5.40 19.62
C SER A 32 17.35 5.49 19.57
N SER A 33 16.75 6.38 20.37
CA SER A 33 15.30 6.61 20.33
C SER A 33 14.80 7.01 18.93
N ASP A 34 15.64 7.68 18.14
CA ASP A 34 15.35 8.06 16.75
C ASP A 34 15.26 6.81 15.86
N GLU A 35 16.21 5.88 15.95
CA GLU A 35 16.17 4.61 15.19
C GLU A 35 15.00 3.70 15.60
N VAL A 36 14.65 3.65 16.89
CA VAL A 36 13.47 2.91 17.36
C VAL A 36 12.19 3.52 16.79
N PHE A 37 12.08 4.86 16.81
CA PHE A 37 10.96 5.57 16.23
C PHE A 37 10.83 5.32 14.72
N GLN A 38 11.94 5.29 13.98
CA GLN A 38 11.94 4.98 12.55
C GLN A 38 11.41 3.58 12.27
N ARG A 39 11.84 2.58 13.05
CA ARG A 39 11.34 1.21 12.92
C ARG A 39 9.84 1.11 13.17
N ILE A 40 9.37 1.79 14.22
CA ILE A 40 7.94 1.90 14.53
C ILE A 40 7.18 2.51 13.34
N VAL A 41 7.68 3.62 12.79
CA VAL A 41 7.03 4.35 11.71
C VAL A 41 7.05 3.55 10.39
N ALA A 42 8.14 2.85 10.10
CA ALA A 42 8.26 1.98 8.94
C ALA A 42 7.35 0.73 9.03
N ASP A 43 7.24 0.12 10.21
CA ASP A 43 6.31 -0.99 10.42
C ASP A 43 4.85 -0.51 10.33
N ALA A 44 4.54 0.64 10.94
CA ALA A 44 3.23 1.27 10.85
C ALA A 44 2.81 1.57 9.40
N ASP A 45 3.77 1.93 8.54
CA ASP A 45 3.55 2.16 7.11
C ASP A 45 2.97 0.91 6.45
N HIS A 46 3.64 -0.23 6.66
CA HIS A 46 3.20 -1.53 6.18
C HIS A 46 1.82 -1.94 6.76
N GLU A 47 1.59 -1.71 8.04
CA GLU A 47 0.32 -2.07 8.69
C GLU A 47 -0.87 -1.24 8.18
N VAL A 48 -0.70 0.08 8.07
CA VAL A 48 -1.77 1.00 7.65
C VAL A 48 -2.13 0.80 6.18
N THR A 49 -1.15 0.42 5.37
CA THR A 49 -1.29 0.09 3.95
C THR A 49 -1.81 -1.33 3.69
N SER A 50 -1.84 -2.18 4.71
CA SER A 50 -2.28 -3.57 4.56
C SER A 50 -3.76 -3.69 4.16
N ASN A 51 -4.06 -4.78 3.45
CA ASN A 51 -5.43 -5.11 3.06
C ASN A 51 -6.30 -5.34 4.30
N ALA A 52 -7.50 -4.74 4.32
CA ALA A 52 -8.45 -4.87 5.42
C ALA A 52 -8.78 -6.33 5.76
N ARG A 53 -8.80 -7.22 4.78
CA ARG A 53 -9.04 -8.66 5.00
C ARG A 53 -7.91 -9.32 5.79
N GLU A 54 -6.67 -9.05 5.40
CA GLU A 54 -5.47 -9.61 6.04
C GLU A 54 -5.35 -9.11 7.48
N LEU A 55 -5.49 -7.80 7.64
CA LEU A 55 -5.55 -7.12 8.94
C LEU A 55 -6.65 -7.72 9.83
N PHE A 56 -7.86 -7.90 9.30
CA PHE A 56 -8.99 -8.46 10.04
C PHE A 56 -8.74 -9.90 10.51
N PHE A 57 -8.19 -10.78 9.66
CA PHE A 57 -7.96 -12.17 10.04
C PHE A 57 -6.78 -12.32 11.01
N SER A 58 -5.73 -11.50 10.88
CA SER A 58 -4.67 -11.41 11.89
C SER A 58 -5.24 -10.95 13.23
N ALA A 59 -6.11 -9.92 13.22
CA ALA A 59 -6.79 -9.44 14.41
C ALA A 59 -7.79 -10.45 15.00
N LEU A 60 -8.45 -11.24 14.16
CA LEU A 60 -9.30 -12.35 14.60
C LEU A 60 -8.48 -13.39 15.36
N ALA A 61 -7.31 -13.76 14.84
CA ALA A 61 -6.40 -14.69 15.49
C ALA A 61 -5.88 -14.12 16.83
N ALA A 62 -5.50 -12.84 16.89
CA ALA A 62 -5.13 -12.17 18.13
C ALA A 62 -6.27 -12.22 19.17
N GLY A 63 -7.48 -11.88 18.73
CA GLY A 63 -8.69 -11.93 19.57
C GLY A 63 -8.96 -13.33 20.11
N PHE A 64 -8.79 -14.37 19.30
CA PHE A 64 -8.94 -15.74 19.77
C PHE A 64 -7.82 -16.14 20.74
N ALA A 65 -6.57 -15.80 20.42
CA ALA A 65 -5.40 -16.10 21.25
C ALA A 65 -5.48 -15.46 22.65
N ILE A 66 -6.11 -14.29 22.78
CA ILE A 66 -6.31 -13.64 24.09
C ILE A 66 -7.10 -14.52 25.07
N THR A 67 -7.92 -15.44 24.56
CA THR A 67 -8.73 -16.31 25.41
C THR A 67 -7.87 -17.32 26.15
N ILE A 68 -6.65 -17.59 25.70
CA ILE A 68 -5.65 -18.39 26.41
C ILE A 68 -5.30 -17.74 27.76
N THR A 69 -5.16 -16.42 27.78
CA THR A 69 -4.91 -15.67 29.03
C THR A 69 -6.03 -15.91 30.03
N PHE A 70 -7.29 -15.75 29.62
CA PHE A 70 -8.45 -15.96 30.49
C PHE A 70 -8.61 -17.43 30.91
N LEU A 71 -8.43 -18.36 29.97
CA LEU A 71 -8.44 -19.80 30.19
C LEU A 71 -7.44 -20.21 31.28
N LEU A 72 -6.17 -19.84 31.11
CA LEU A 72 -5.11 -20.25 32.04
C LEU A 72 -5.27 -19.58 33.41
N TYR A 73 -5.64 -18.30 33.42
CA TYR A 73 -5.85 -17.56 34.66
C TYR A 73 -7.00 -18.16 35.49
N ALA A 74 -8.15 -18.43 34.87
CA ALA A 74 -9.30 -19.04 35.55
C ALA A 74 -9.02 -20.48 35.99
N SER A 75 -8.43 -21.30 35.11
CA SER A 75 -8.13 -22.71 35.40
C SER A 75 -7.13 -22.86 36.55
N MET A 76 -6.08 -22.03 36.55
CA MET A 76 -5.10 -22.06 37.62
C MET A 76 -5.71 -21.51 38.92
N SER A 77 -6.48 -20.43 38.86
CA SER A 77 -7.18 -19.88 40.05
C SER A 77 -8.14 -20.88 40.69
N ALA A 78 -8.74 -21.79 39.91
CA ALA A 78 -9.62 -22.83 40.43
C ALA A 78 -8.89 -23.98 41.14
N THR A 79 -7.58 -24.13 40.93
CA THR A 79 -6.78 -25.25 41.44
C THR A 79 -5.75 -24.85 42.49
N THR A 80 -5.58 -23.55 42.74
CA THR A 80 -4.63 -23.02 43.73
C THR A 80 -5.27 -21.98 44.63
N GLU A 81 -4.86 -21.96 45.90
CA GLU A 81 -5.22 -20.90 46.83
C GLU A 81 -4.28 -19.69 46.74
N THR A 82 -3.21 -19.77 45.93
CA THR A 82 -2.19 -18.71 45.80
C THR A 82 -2.42 -17.89 44.53
N PRO A 83 -2.97 -16.66 44.60
CA PRO A 83 -3.32 -15.86 43.42
C PRO A 83 -2.13 -15.58 42.49
N LEU A 84 -0.92 -15.51 43.06
CA LEU A 84 0.32 -15.28 42.31
C LEU A 84 0.57 -16.36 41.25
N VAL A 85 0.28 -17.63 41.55
CA VAL A 85 0.56 -18.74 40.61
C VAL A 85 -0.31 -18.61 39.36
N ALA A 86 -1.58 -18.22 39.52
CA ALA A 86 -2.45 -17.94 38.39
C ALA A 86 -1.99 -16.70 37.61
N ALA A 87 -1.63 -15.61 38.31
CA ALA A 87 -1.16 -14.38 37.67
C ALA A 87 0.08 -14.59 36.79
N LEU A 88 1.00 -15.49 37.17
CA LEU A 88 2.19 -15.83 36.38
C LEU A 88 1.88 -16.45 35.00
N LEU A 89 0.70 -17.02 34.81
CA LEU A 89 0.27 -17.60 33.52
C LEU A 89 -0.51 -16.61 32.64
N TYR A 90 -0.98 -15.50 33.21
CA TYR A 90 -1.75 -14.48 32.50
C TYR A 90 -1.04 -13.92 31.24
N PRO A 91 0.31 -13.68 31.24
CA PRO A 91 0.98 -13.12 30.07
C PRO A 91 1.01 -14.03 28.83
N LEU A 92 0.71 -15.33 28.95
CA LEU A 92 0.96 -16.30 27.88
C LEU A 92 0.12 -16.06 26.61
N GLY A 93 -1.12 -15.59 26.72
CA GLY A 93 -1.91 -15.21 25.56
C GLY A 93 -1.32 -14.01 24.82
N PHE A 94 -0.84 -13.01 25.57
CA PHE A 94 -0.15 -11.85 24.99
C PHE A 94 1.17 -12.21 24.32
N ILE A 95 1.95 -13.14 24.88
CA ILE A 95 3.16 -13.66 24.24
C ILE A 95 2.83 -14.26 22.87
N TYR A 96 1.76 -15.07 22.78
CA TYR A 96 1.36 -15.68 21.52
C TYR A 96 0.98 -14.63 20.46
N ILE A 97 0.43 -13.50 20.90
CA ILE A 97 0.02 -12.39 20.03
C ILE A 97 1.23 -11.58 19.56
N ILE A 98 2.02 -11.04 20.50
CA ILE A 98 3.13 -10.12 20.19
C ILE A 98 4.26 -10.86 19.47
N ILE A 99 4.71 -12.01 19.99
CA ILE A 99 5.78 -12.79 19.34
C ILE A 99 5.27 -13.45 18.05
N GLY A 100 3.97 -13.76 17.97
CA GLY A 100 3.33 -14.31 16.78
C GLY A 100 3.04 -13.28 15.68
N GLY A 101 3.24 -11.99 15.94
CA GLY A 101 2.95 -10.92 14.97
C GLY A 101 1.47 -10.76 14.65
N TYR A 102 0.58 -11.07 15.59
CA TYR A 102 -0.86 -10.91 15.40
C TYR A 102 -1.33 -9.50 15.79
N GLN A 103 -2.33 -9.01 15.08
CA GLN A 103 -2.77 -7.62 15.19
C GLN A 103 -3.66 -7.37 16.41
N LEU A 104 -3.12 -6.76 17.45
CA LEU A 104 -3.87 -6.38 18.66
C LEU A 104 -4.20 -4.89 18.67
N TYR A 105 -5.45 -4.54 18.97
CA TYR A 105 -5.93 -3.16 18.96
C TYR A 105 -5.09 -2.22 19.87
N THR A 106 -4.74 -2.69 21.06
CA THR A 106 -4.03 -1.89 22.06
C THR A 106 -2.58 -1.62 21.69
N GLU A 107 -1.93 -2.53 20.97
CA GLU A 107 -0.61 -2.33 20.38
C GLU A 107 -0.64 -1.27 19.26
N ASN A 108 -1.73 -1.27 18.49
CA ASN A 108 -2.02 -0.31 17.44
C ASN A 108 -2.34 1.13 17.93
N THR A 109 -2.20 1.39 19.23
CA THR A 109 -2.28 2.74 19.81
C THR A 109 -0.96 3.50 19.76
N LEU A 110 0.12 2.86 19.30
CA LEU A 110 1.43 3.49 19.11
C LEU A 110 1.80 3.71 17.63
N PRO A 111 2.01 2.68 16.78
CA PRO A 111 2.61 2.89 15.46
C PRO A 111 1.73 3.71 14.49
N PRO A 112 0.44 3.38 14.28
CA PRO A 112 -0.45 4.19 13.42
C PRO A 112 -0.70 5.62 13.94
N VAL A 113 -0.62 5.80 15.26
CA VAL A 113 -0.77 7.11 15.91
C VAL A 113 0.46 7.96 15.65
N ALA A 114 1.67 7.38 15.71
CA ALA A 114 2.91 8.07 15.35
C ALA A 114 2.84 8.63 13.92
N LEU A 115 2.41 7.82 12.95
CA LEU A 115 2.19 8.27 11.56
C LEU A 115 1.20 9.44 11.46
N THR A 116 0.12 9.38 12.24
CA THR A 116 -0.91 10.43 12.23
C THR A 116 -0.39 11.72 12.85
N LEU A 117 0.38 11.65 13.93
CA LEU A 117 1.02 12.80 14.57
C LEU A 117 2.07 13.46 13.66
N GLU A 118 2.83 12.66 12.91
CA GLU A 118 3.79 13.14 11.90
C GLU A 118 3.13 13.66 10.60
N ARG A 119 1.79 13.59 10.50
CA ARG A 119 1.01 13.93 9.31
C ARG A 119 1.38 13.09 8.08
N LEU A 120 1.77 11.84 8.30
CA LEU A 120 1.99 10.84 7.26
C LEU A 120 0.73 10.00 7.03
N SER A 121 -0.14 9.86 8.04
CA SER A 121 -1.46 9.23 7.91
C SER A 121 -2.57 10.19 8.31
N SER A 122 -3.75 10.03 7.70
CA SER A 122 -4.94 10.82 8.04
C SER A 122 -5.72 10.19 9.19
N ILE A 123 -6.45 11.01 9.94
CA ILE A 123 -7.33 10.54 11.02
C ILE A 123 -8.38 9.54 10.52
N PRO A 124 -9.05 9.73 9.37
CA PRO A 124 -9.95 8.71 8.81
C PRO A 124 -9.25 7.36 8.55
N THR A 125 -8.00 7.37 8.07
CA THR A 125 -7.21 6.15 7.87
C THR A 125 -6.93 5.44 9.20
N LEU A 126 -6.49 6.19 10.22
CA LEU A 126 -6.28 5.67 11.56
C LEU A 126 -7.56 5.04 12.13
N LEU A 127 -8.70 5.72 12.01
CA LEU A 127 -9.99 5.21 12.50
C LEU A 127 -10.44 3.96 11.75
N ARG A 128 -10.21 3.89 10.43
CA ARG A 128 -10.46 2.68 9.63
C ARG A 128 -9.63 1.50 10.17
N HIS A 129 -8.32 1.72 10.33
CA HIS A 129 -7.38 0.72 10.84
C HIS A 129 -7.83 0.17 12.20
N TRP A 130 -8.04 1.08 13.16
CA TRP A 130 -8.54 0.76 14.49
C TRP A 130 -9.86 -0.01 14.48
N THR A 131 -10.80 0.38 13.63
CA THR A 131 -12.11 -0.30 13.54
C THR A 131 -11.96 -1.73 13.03
N VAL A 132 -11.15 -1.95 12.01
CA VAL A 132 -10.92 -3.29 11.43
C VAL A 132 -10.25 -4.21 12.46
N VAL A 133 -9.19 -3.75 13.12
CA VAL A 133 -8.47 -4.53 14.13
C VAL A 133 -9.37 -4.81 15.35
N LEU A 134 -10.06 -3.80 15.88
CA LEU A 134 -10.95 -3.97 17.03
C LEU A 134 -12.09 -4.95 16.73
N ALA A 135 -12.68 -4.87 15.54
CA ALA A 135 -13.73 -5.80 15.11
C ALA A 135 -13.22 -7.25 15.02
N GLY A 136 -12.02 -7.45 14.47
CA GLY A 136 -11.38 -8.76 14.43
C GLY A 136 -11.11 -9.30 15.85
N ASN A 137 -10.48 -8.48 16.70
CA ASN A 137 -10.18 -8.85 18.09
C ASN A 137 -11.44 -9.23 18.88
N PHE A 138 -12.52 -8.44 18.78
CA PHE A 138 -13.77 -8.73 19.47
C PHE A 138 -14.45 -9.97 18.90
N LEU A 139 -14.47 -10.18 17.59
CA LEU A 139 -15.05 -11.40 17.03
C LEU A 139 -14.27 -12.65 17.50
N GLY A 140 -12.94 -12.59 17.49
CA GLY A 140 -12.08 -13.70 17.91
C GLY A 140 -12.23 -14.01 19.40
N GLY A 141 -12.19 -12.96 20.23
CA GLY A 141 -12.37 -13.09 21.69
C GLY A 141 -13.78 -13.56 22.05
N GLY A 142 -14.80 -13.10 21.33
CA GLY A 142 -16.18 -13.58 21.49
C GLY A 142 -16.34 -15.05 21.14
N ILE A 143 -15.77 -15.51 20.03
CA ILE A 143 -15.76 -16.93 19.65
C ILE A 143 -15.08 -17.77 20.74
N GLY A 144 -13.91 -17.34 21.21
CA GLY A 144 -13.19 -18.05 22.27
C GLY A 144 -13.97 -18.05 23.60
N ALA A 145 -14.59 -16.94 23.99
CA ALA A 145 -15.44 -16.86 25.18
C ALA A 145 -16.62 -17.84 25.12
N LEU A 146 -17.28 -17.95 23.96
CA LEU A 146 -18.37 -18.92 23.76
C LEU A 146 -17.88 -20.37 23.77
N ALA A 147 -16.68 -20.63 23.23
CA ALA A 147 -16.04 -21.94 23.32
C ALA A 147 -15.71 -22.32 24.76
N LEU A 148 -15.23 -21.37 25.58
CA LEU A 148 -15.01 -21.57 27.01
C LEU A 148 -16.32 -21.80 27.77
N ALA A 149 -17.38 -21.07 27.43
CA ALA A 149 -18.67 -21.15 28.10
C ALA A 149 -19.45 -22.44 27.79
N TYR A 150 -19.45 -22.88 26.53
CA TYR A 150 -20.32 -23.97 26.07
C TYR A 150 -19.56 -25.19 25.51
N GLY A 151 -18.27 -25.06 25.21
CA GLY A 151 -17.47 -26.11 24.59
C GLY A 151 -16.99 -27.20 25.56
N GLY A 152 -17.30 -27.10 26.85
CA GLY A 152 -16.86 -28.05 27.88
C GLY A 152 -15.37 -27.94 28.24
N VAL A 153 -14.74 -26.79 27.93
CA VAL A 153 -13.33 -26.53 28.26
C VAL A 153 -13.14 -26.31 29.76
N PHE A 154 -14.04 -25.58 30.41
CA PHE A 154 -14.04 -25.37 31.85
C PHE A 154 -14.83 -26.46 32.58
N SER A 155 -14.29 -26.92 33.72
CA SER A 155 -15.08 -27.67 34.70
C SER A 155 -16.10 -26.75 35.38
N PRO A 156 -17.17 -27.28 36.01
CA PRO A 156 -18.14 -26.45 36.74
C PRO A 156 -17.49 -25.53 37.80
N GLU A 157 -16.45 -26.02 38.48
CA GLU A 157 -15.68 -25.25 39.47
C GLU A 157 -14.90 -24.12 38.80
N THR A 158 -14.25 -24.42 37.67
CA THR A 158 -13.50 -23.41 36.91
C THR A 158 -14.42 -22.35 36.31
N THR A 159 -15.61 -22.74 35.83
CA THR A 159 -16.63 -21.81 35.36
C THR A 159 -17.06 -20.84 36.46
N ALA A 160 -17.28 -21.32 37.68
CA ALA A 160 -17.64 -20.44 38.81
C ALA A 160 -16.54 -19.41 39.11
N VAL A 161 -15.28 -19.83 39.07
CA VAL A 161 -14.12 -18.94 39.24
C VAL A 161 -13.99 -17.95 38.07
N ALA A 162 -14.19 -18.40 36.84
CA ALA A 162 -14.17 -17.53 35.66
C ALA A 162 -15.27 -16.45 35.73
N VAL A 163 -16.47 -16.80 36.19
CA VAL A 163 -17.55 -15.84 36.45
C VAL A 163 -17.13 -14.84 37.52
N ASP A 164 -16.56 -15.28 38.65
CA ASP A 164 -16.12 -14.38 39.73
C ASP A 164 -15.04 -13.39 39.25
N ILE A 165 -14.06 -13.87 38.49
CA ILE A 165 -13.03 -13.04 37.88
C ILE A 165 -13.66 -11.97 36.98
N ALA A 166 -14.52 -12.37 36.04
CA ALA A 166 -15.14 -11.44 35.10
C ALA A 166 -16.08 -10.44 35.79
N GLN A 167 -16.77 -10.86 36.86
CA GLN A 167 -17.71 -10.03 37.60
C GLN A 167 -17.04 -8.82 38.28
N LYS A 168 -15.73 -8.89 38.54
CA LYS A 168 -14.94 -7.75 39.06
C LYS A 168 -14.99 -6.54 38.14
N GLY A 169 -14.97 -6.77 36.82
CA GLY A 169 -15.10 -5.74 35.81
C GLY A 169 -16.41 -4.96 35.92
N ILE A 170 -17.54 -5.68 35.95
CA ILE A 170 -18.89 -5.09 36.13
C ILE A 170 -19.04 -4.38 37.48
N SER A 171 -18.39 -4.90 38.52
CA SER A 171 -18.49 -4.35 39.88
C SER A 171 -17.62 -3.11 40.11
N THR A 172 -16.71 -2.80 39.17
CA THR A 172 -15.80 -1.65 39.27
C THR A 172 -16.48 -0.39 38.72
N PRO A 173 -16.46 0.74 39.43
CA PRO A 173 -17.03 2.00 38.94
C PRO A 173 -16.42 2.45 37.60
N PRO A 174 -17.20 3.05 36.68
CA PRO A 174 -16.73 3.44 35.34
C PRO A 174 -15.51 4.38 35.31
N ASP A 175 -15.40 5.29 36.28
CA ASP A 175 -14.24 6.18 36.43
C ASP A 175 -12.97 5.40 36.80
N GLN A 176 -13.08 4.41 37.68
CA GLN A 176 -11.97 3.54 38.04
C GLN A 176 -11.60 2.59 36.91
N LEU A 177 -12.59 2.04 36.18
CA LEU A 177 -12.35 1.27 34.96
C LEU A 177 -11.54 2.08 33.95
N PHE A 178 -11.95 3.33 33.71
CA PHE A 178 -11.26 4.24 32.79
C PHE A 178 -9.79 4.44 33.19
N PHE A 179 -9.50 4.82 34.44
CA PHE A 179 -8.12 5.09 34.85
C PHE A 179 -7.25 3.83 34.90
N LYS A 180 -7.78 2.71 35.41
CA LYS A 180 -7.08 1.42 35.39
C LYS A 180 -6.76 0.98 33.97
N ALA A 181 -7.71 1.17 33.04
CA ALA A 181 -7.49 0.90 31.63
C ALA A 181 -6.51 1.89 31.00
N ALA A 182 -6.50 3.16 31.39
CA ALA A 182 -5.49 4.11 30.90
C ALA A 182 -4.06 3.67 31.28
N PHE A 183 -3.84 3.20 32.50
CA PHE A 183 -2.54 2.63 32.88
C PHE A 183 -2.21 1.34 32.11
N ALA A 184 -3.18 0.45 31.88
CA ALA A 184 -2.96 -0.71 31.03
C ALA A 184 -2.56 -0.32 29.60
N GLY A 185 -3.28 0.64 28.99
CA GLY A 185 -2.96 1.14 27.65
C GLY A 185 -1.57 1.76 27.57
N PHE A 186 -1.18 2.51 28.60
CA PHE A 186 0.17 3.06 28.73
C PHE A 186 1.24 1.96 28.77
N ILE A 187 1.02 0.90 29.57
CA ILE A 187 1.93 -0.25 29.64
C ILE A 187 2.05 -0.95 28.29
N VAL A 188 0.92 -1.22 27.62
CA VAL A 188 0.92 -1.91 26.32
C VAL A 188 1.67 -1.10 25.27
N ALA A 189 1.38 0.20 25.13
CA ALA A 189 2.14 1.05 24.22
C ALA A 189 3.64 1.07 24.55
N GLY A 190 4.00 1.02 25.83
CA GLY A 190 5.39 0.94 26.28
C GLY A 190 6.08 -0.36 25.86
N VAL A 191 5.36 -1.49 25.91
CA VAL A 191 5.86 -2.78 25.42
C VAL A 191 6.14 -2.72 23.93
N VAL A 192 5.23 -2.15 23.13
CA VAL A 192 5.45 -2.00 21.69
C VAL A 192 6.75 -1.24 21.42
N TRP A 193 6.95 -0.10 22.09
CA TRP A 193 8.21 0.65 21.96
C TRP A 193 9.44 -0.19 22.31
N LEU A 194 9.39 -0.90 23.43
CA LEU A 194 10.49 -1.75 23.88
C LEU A 194 10.72 -2.96 22.97
N ASP A 195 9.68 -3.48 22.31
CA ASP A 195 9.75 -4.58 21.36
C ASP A 195 10.57 -4.16 20.12
N PHE A 196 10.32 -2.96 19.59
CA PHE A 196 11.12 -2.38 18.50
C PHE A 196 12.55 -2.02 18.91
N ALA A 197 12.77 -1.71 20.18
CA ALA A 197 14.09 -1.43 20.73
C ALA A 197 14.93 -2.70 21.00
N ALA A 198 14.29 -3.85 21.18
CA ALA A 198 14.95 -5.10 21.52
C ALA A 198 15.47 -5.83 20.27
N GLN A 199 16.71 -6.32 20.32
CA GLN A 199 17.36 -7.04 19.22
C GLN A 199 17.19 -8.56 19.31
N GLU A 200 17.07 -9.09 20.52
CA GLU A 200 17.00 -10.54 20.76
C GLU A 200 15.59 -11.00 21.12
N THR A 201 15.16 -12.12 20.54
CA THR A 201 13.85 -12.74 20.81
C THR A 201 13.64 -13.07 22.29
N ILE A 202 14.69 -13.48 23.02
CA ILE A 202 14.60 -13.76 24.46
C ILE A 202 14.32 -12.47 25.25
N SER A 203 14.98 -11.37 24.87
CA SER A 203 14.76 -10.05 25.49
C SER A 203 13.35 -9.55 25.23
N ARG A 204 12.85 -9.68 23.99
CA ARG A 204 11.46 -9.38 23.62
C ARG A 204 10.46 -10.18 24.47
N LEU A 205 10.64 -11.50 24.51
CA LEU A 205 9.80 -12.40 25.31
C LEU A 205 9.76 -11.99 26.78
N PHE A 206 10.93 -11.67 27.36
CA PHE A 206 11.02 -11.26 28.76
C PHE A 206 10.30 -9.93 29.04
N VAL A 207 10.50 -8.92 28.19
CA VAL A 207 9.83 -7.61 28.32
C VAL A 207 8.31 -7.75 28.21
N VAL A 208 7.84 -8.47 27.20
CA VAL A 208 6.41 -8.78 27.01
C VAL A 208 5.87 -9.49 28.25
N TYR A 209 6.56 -10.54 28.74
CA TYR A 209 6.12 -11.29 29.91
C TYR A 209 5.98 -10.40 31.16
N VAL A 210 7.01 -9.63 31.51
CA VAL A 210 7.03 -8.81 32.72
C VAL A 210 5.99 -7.69 32.65
N ALA A 211 5.84 -7.06 31.48
CA ALA A 211 4.87 -5.98 31.32
C ALA A 211 3.42 -6.47 31.39
N PHE A 212 3.09 -7.59 30.74
CA PHE A 212 1.75 -8.14 30.83
C PHE A 212 1.45 -8.82 32.18
N LEU A 213 2.47 -9.20 32.95
CA LEU A 213 2.31 -9.63 34.34
C LEU A 213 1.84 -8.48 35.24
N ALA A 214 2.15 -7.23 34.90
CA ALA A 214 1.68 -6.06 35.64
C ALA A 214 0.15 -5.87 35.55
N ILE A 215 -0.51 -6.42 34.52
CA ILE A 215 -1.97 -6.28 34.33
C ILE A 215 -2.77 -6.96 35.45
N PRO A 216 -2.64 -8.28 35.71
CA PRO A 216 -3.35 -8.94 36.80
C PRO A 216 -2.81 -8.51 38.18
N MET A 217 -1.52 -8.17 38.29
CA MET A 217 -0.92 -7.72 39.56
C MET A 217 -1.38 -6.32 39.98
N GLY A 218 -1.64 -5.45 39.00
CA GLY A 218 -2.16 -4.10 39.22
C GLY A 218 -3.68 -4.00 39.19
N ASP A 219 -4.38 -5.12 39.02
CA ASP A 219 -5.85 -5.16 38.85
C ASP A 219 -6.32 -4.20 37.74
N LEU A 220 -5.59 -4.22 36.62
CA LEU A 220 -5.80 -3.36 35.46
C LEU A 220 -6.65 -4.06 34.40
N PHE A 221 -7.30 -3.26 33.54
CA PHE A 221 -8.23 -3.75 32.54
C PHE A 221 -7.70 -3.56 31.11
N HIS A 222 -7.74 -4.64 30.33
CA HIS A 222 -7.35 -4.66 28.93
C HIS A 222 -8.59 -4.94 28.06
N VAL A 223 -8.89 -4.08 27.10
CA VAL A 223 -10.18 -4.03 26.39
C VAL A 223 -10.57 -5.36 25.74
N VAL A 224 -9.61 -6.07 25.12
CA VAL A 224 -9.91 -7.35 24.46
C VAL A 224 -10.16 -8.47 25.48
N VAL A 225 -9.50 -8.43 26.63
CA VAL A 225 -9.74 -9.37 27.74
C VAL A 225 -11.10 -9.06 28.37
N SER A 226 -11.35 -7.78 28.69
CA SER A 226 -12.62 -7.31 29.23
C SER A 226 -13.81 -7.61 28.32
N PHE A 227 -13.64 -7.50 26.99
CA PHE A 227 -14.67 -7.93 26.04
C PHE A 227 -14.93 -9.44 26.12
N THR A 228 -13.87 -10.25 26.16
CA THR A 228 -13.97 -11.72 26.29
C THR A 228 -14.70 -12.10 27.59
N GLU A 229 -14.34 -11.48 28.71
CA GLU A 229 -14.99 -11.63 30.02
C GLU A 229 -16.46 -11.20 29.99
N ALA A 230 -16.77 -10.06 29.35
CA ALA A 230 -18.14 -9.57 29.21
C ALA A 230 -19.01 -10.56 28.41
N VAL A 231 -18.51 -11.08 27.28
CA VAL A 231 -19.21 -12.10 26.49
C VAL A 231 -19.43 -13.37 27.31
N PHE A 232 -18.43 -13.79 28.09
CA PHE A 232 -18.53 -14.97 28.96
C PHE A 232 -19.61 -14.80 30.05
N LEU A 233 -19.71 -13.62 30.67
CA LEU A 233 -20.76 -13.30 31.64
C LEU A 233 -22.16 -13.24 31.01
N ILE A 234 -22.26 -12.66 29.80
CA ILE A 234 -23.52 -12.61 29.04
C ILE A 234 -23.99 -14.02 28.71
N ALA A 235 -23.08 -14.91 28.28
CA ALA A 235 -23.40 -16.30 27.96
C ALA A 235 -23.94 -17.09 29.18
N HIS A 236 -23.53 -16.71 30.39
CA HIS A 236 -24.02 -17.31 31.64
C HIS A 236 -25.19 -16.55 32.28
N GLY A 237 -25.68 -15.47 31.65
CA GLY A 237 -26.83 -14.71 32.12
C GLY A 237 -26.56 -13.82 33.36
N HIS A 238 -25.29 -13.53 33.66
CA HIS A 238 -24.91 -12.68 34.80
C HIS A 238 -25.00 -11.17 34.49
N VAL A 239 -24.92 -10.79 33.22
CA VAL A 239 -25.04 -9.38 32.78
C VAL A 239 -25.78 -9.30 31.44
N GLY A 240 -26.55 -8.23 31.24
CA GLY A 240 -27.18 -7.94 29.95
C GLY A 240 -26.17 -7.37 28.94
N LEU A 241 -26.47 -7.52 27.64
CA LEU A 241 -25.58 -7.08 26.54
C LEU A 241 -25.22 -5.60 26.64
N VAL A 242 -26.21 -4.74 26.90
CA VAL A 242 -26.01 -3.29 27.01
C VAL A 242 -25.09 -2.95 28.19
N ALA A 243 -25.35 -3.49 29.38
CA ALA A 243 -24.53 -3.23 30.55
C ALA A 243 -23.10 -3.76 30.36
N GLY A 244 -22.93 -4.98 29.84
CA GLY A 244 -21.61 -5.57 29.59
C GLY A 244 -20.76 -4.73 28.64
N PHE A 245 -21.34 -4.21 27.55
CA PHE A 245 -20.57 -3.44 26.57
C PHE A 245 -20.47 -1.95 26.88
N ALA A 246 -21.55 -1.30 27.33
CA ALA A 246 -21.57 0.13 27.58
C ALA A 246 -20.96 0.53 28.92
N GLU A 247 -21.15 -0.27 29.98
CA GLU A 247 -20.71 0.09 31.33
C GLU A 247 -19.34 -0.52 31.68
N PHE A 248 -18.95 -1.62 31.04
CA PHE A 248 -17.66 -2.27 31.27
C PHE A 248 -16.68 -2.13 30.10
N VAL A 249 -17.02 -2.61 28.91
CA VAL A 249 -16.06 -2.59 27.78
C VAL A 249 -15.75 -1.17 27.29
N ALA A 250 -16.74 -0.30 27.15
CA ALA A 250 -16.54 1.04 26.58
C ALA A 250 -15.61 1.95 27.43
N PRO A 251 -15.75 2.06 28.77
CA PRO A 251 -14.79 2.81 29.57
C PRO A 251 -13.36 2.25 29.48
N VAL A 252 -13.23 0.93 29.40
CA VAL A 252 -11.92 0.26 29.26
C VAL A 252 -11.31 0.55 27.88
N LEU A 253 -12.10 0.50 26.81
CA LEU A 253 -11.66 0.86 25.47
C LEU A 253 -11.10 2.28 25.44
N ILE A 254 -11.90 3.26 25.90
CA ILE A 254 -11.52 4.68 25.91
C ILE A 254 -10.26 4.88 26.76
N GLY A 255 -10.20 4.24 27.95
CA GLY A 255 -9.03 4.29 28.82
C GLY A 255 -7.78 3.76 28.12
N ASN A 256 -7.82 2.52 27.60
CA ASN A 256 -6.68 1.94 26.88
C ASN A 256 -6.21 2.80 25.71
N THR A 257 -7.13 3.33 24.89
CA THR A 257 -6.80 4.18 23.74
C THR A 257 -6.10 5.47 24.19
N ILE A 258 -6.65 6.18 25.17
CA ILE A 258 -6.06 7.44 25.68
C ILE A 258 -4.71 7.17 26.35
N GLY A 259 -4.60 6.10 27.15
CA GLY A 259 -3.36 5.70 27.80
C GLY A 259 -2.24 5.40 26.82
N GLY A 260 -2.54 4.67 25.75
CA GLY A 260 -1.60 4.35 24.69
C GLY A 260 -1.14 5.59 23.92
N VAL A 261 -2.09 6.39 23.41
CA VAL A 261 -1.82 7.63 22.66
C VAL A 261 -1.01 8.64 23.50
N LEU A 262 -1.28 8.72 24.81
CA LEU A 262 -0.55 9.61 25.71
C LEU A 262 0.94 9.26 25.78
N LEU A 263 1.29 7.96 25.85
CA LEU A 263 2.69 7.54 25.84
C LEU A 263 3.37 7.98 24.54
N VAL A 264 2.75 7.74 23.39
CA VAL A 264 3.29 8.18 22.08
C VAL A 264 3.52 9.68 22.10
N THR A 265 2.57 10.45 22.62
CA THR A 265 2.67 11.90 22.68
C THR A 265 3.84 12.33 23.59
N VAL A 266 4.06 11.67 24.72
CA VAL A 266 5.17 11.98 25.64
C VAL A 266 6.51 11.59 25.03
N VAL A 267 6.63 10.38 24.51
CA VAL A 267 7.87 9.87 23.88
C VAL A 267 8.18 10.69 22.63
N ASN A 268 7.19 10.90 21.75
CA ASN A 268 7.32 11.66 20.51
C ASN A 268 7.37 13.18 20.72
N TYR A 269 7.12 13.75 21.90
CA TYR A 269 7.34 15.19 22.10
C TYR A 269 8.66 15.49 22.81
N TYR A 270 9.00 14.70 23.84
CA TYR A 270 10.12 15.02 24.75
C TYR A 270 11.43 14.28 24.47
N GLN A 271 11.43 13.07 23.91
CA GLN A 271 12.69 12.32 23.74
C GLN A 271 13.36 12.56 22.38
N THR A 272 12.59 12.83 21.33
CA THR A 272 13.07 12.83 19.94
C THR A 272 13.40 14.25 19.42
N SER A 273 13.60 15.27 20.26
CA SER A 273 13.19 16.67 19.91
C SER A 273 13.84 17.45 18.79
N GLU A 274 15.11 17.22 18.46
CA GLU A 274 15.83 18.17 17.58
C GLU A 274 16.50 17.54 16.35
N ARG A 275 16.66 16.21 16.26
CA ARG A 275 17.32 15.54 15.10
C ARG A 275 16.46 14.54 14.33
N ARG A 276 15.23 14.32 14.78
CA ARG A 276 14.25 13.35 14.26
C ARG A 276 13.93 13.41 12.76
N LEU A 277 14.30 14.49 12.07
CA LEU A 277 13.97 14.75 10.66
C LEU A 277 15.18 15.16 9.81
N GLU A 278 16.37 15.24 10.42
CA GLU A 278 17.64 15.53 9.72
C GLU A 278 18.29 14.26 9.15
N ILE A 279 17.58 13.13 9.17
CA ILE A 279 18.03 11.86 8.61
C ILE A 279 17.45 11.74 7.19
N ASP A 280 18.32 11.46 6.22
CA ASP A 280 18.08 11.52 4.76
C ASP A 280 16.74 10.91 4.31
N GLN A 281 16.24 9.88 5.02
CA GLN A 281 14.99 9.18 4.70
C GLN A 281 13.70 10.01 4.95
N PHE A 282 13.70 10.97 5.88
CA PHE A 282 12.50 11.79 6.20
C PHE A 282 12.62 13.25 5.74
N THR A 283 13.81 13.66 5.29
CA THR A 283 14.09 15.06 4.94
C THR A 283 13.28 15.51 3.73
N ASP A 284 12.98 14.59 2.81
CA ASP A 284 12.28 14.86 1.54
C ASP A 284 10.82 14.33 1.53
N VAL A 285 10.34 13.70 2.61
CA VAL A 285 8.98 13.13 2.66
C VAL A 285 7.94 14.24 2.87
N ARG A 286 7.07 14.43 1.87
CA ARG A 286 5.96 15.41 1.93
C ARG A 286 4.99 15.05 3.05
N ARG A 287 4.59 16.03 3.86
CA ARG A 287 3.53 15.85 4.88
C ARG A 287 2.14 16.17 4.35
N LEU A 288 1.13 15.51 4.90
CA LEU A 288 -0.27 15.86 4.68
C LEU A 288 -0.53 17.28 5.21
N SER A 289 -1.27 18.06 4.41
CA SER A 289 -1.83 19.32 4.89
C SER A 289 -2.82 19.06 6.02
N SER A 290 -3.11 20.06 6.84
CA SER A 290 -4.11 19.91 7.92
C SER A 290 -5.48 19.44 7.40
N ARG A 291 -5.83 19.80 6.15
CA ARG A 291 -7.07 19.39 5.50
C ARG A 291 -7.04 17.92 5.09
N GLU A 292 -5.95 17.47 4.48
CA GLU A 292 -5.72 16.06 4.12
C GLU A 292 -5.64 15.17 5.39
N MET A 293 -4.97 15.64 6.45
CA MET A 293 -4.91 14.92 7.73
C MET A 293 -6.29 14.71 8.36
N LEU A 294 -7.18 15.71 8.31
CA LEU A 294 -8.51 15.64 8.93
C LEU A 294 -9.53 14.88 8.07
N LEU A 295 -9.47 15.03 6.75
CA LEU A 295 -10.51 14.55 5.83
C LEU A 295 -10.07 13.37 4.94
N GLY A 296 -8.78 12.99 4.99
CA GLY A 296 -8.21 11.91 4.20
C GLY A 296 -8.41 12.10 2.69
N ASN A 297 -8.80 11.03 2.00
CA ASN A 297 -9.01 11.00 0.54
C ASN A 297 -10.05 12.02 0.06
N LEU A 298 -10.93 12.54 0.93
CA LEU A 298 -11.89 13.59 0.56
C LEU A 298 -11.21 14.95 0.30
N ALA A 299 -10.00 15.17 0.81
CA ALA A 299 -9.25 16.41 0.67
C ALA A 299 -7.96 16.29 -0.15
N GLY A 300 -7.65 15.09 -0.66
CA GLY A 300 -6.46 14.81 -1.46
C GLY A 300 -5.96 13.41 -1.20
N ARG A 301 -5.11 13.24 -0.17
CA ARG A 301 -4.55 11.96 0.25
C ARG A 301 -4.92 11.62 1.67
N SER A 302 -4.95 10.33 1.95
CA SER A 302 -5.14 9.78 3.28
C SER A 302 -3.85 9.20 3.88
N TYR A 303 -2.79 9.09 3.07
CA TYR A 303 -1.52 8.48 3.44
C TYR A 303 -0.34 9.03 2.63
N VAL A 304 0.85 9.08 3.23
CA VAL A 304 2.14 9.32 2.58
C VAL A 304 3.13 8.25 3.06
N PRO A 305 3.72 7.46 2.15
CA PRO A 305 4.63 6.42 2.52
C PRO A 305 5.95 6.98 3.06
N VAL A 306 6.50 6.28 4.04
CA VAL A 306 7.77 6.63 4.71
C VAL A 306 8.97 6.21 3.87
N ILE A 307 8.81 5.18 3.05
CA ILE A 307 9.84 4.66 2.16
C ILE A 307 9.44 5.05 0.74
N ASP A 308 10.09 6.10 0.24
CA ASP A 308 9.91 6.56 -1.12
C ASP A 308 11.29 7.05 -1.59
N THR A 309 11.94 6.35 -2.53
CA THR A 309 13.20 6.84 -3.13
C THR A 309 12.96 8.01 -4.07
N LEU A 310 11.71 8.49 -4.15
CA LEU A 310 11.38 9.74 -4.78
C LEU A 310 12.02 10.91 -4.00
N GLY A 311 13.31 11.19 -4.22
CA GLY A 311 13.94 12.44 -3.77
C GLY A 311 13.17 13.66 -4.32
N ASN A 312 13.35 14.86 -3.76
CA ASN A 312 12.57 16.07 -4.10
C ASN A 312 12.24 16.27 -5.62
N PHE A 313 11.07 15.81 -6.06
CA PHE A 313 10.58 16.03 -7.43
C PHE A 313 9.93 17.41 -7.57
N ALA A 314 10.68 18.36 -8.14
CA ALA A 314 10.14 19.65 -8.55
C ALA A 314 9.59 19.56 -9.98
N ARG A 315 8.27 19.76 -10.14
CA ARG A 315 7.65 19.88 -11.47
C ARG A 315 8.23 21.10 -12.18
N ASP A 316 8.81 20.90 -13.36
CA ASP A 316 9.13 21.98 -14.29
C ASP A 316 7.85 22.35 -15.05
N PRO A 317 7.24 23.53 -14.83
CA PRO A 317 5.93 23.88 -15.38
C PRO A 317 5.85 23.99 -16.91
N GLY A 318 6.95 23.74 -17.63
CA GLY A 318 7.02 23.75 -19.09
C GLY A 318 7.59 22.47 -19.73
N SER A 319 7.75 21.38 -18.99
CA SER A 319 8.17 20.08 -19.57
C SER A 319 6.98 19.21 -19.92
N PHE A 320 6.97 18.60 -21.11
CA PHE A 320 6.03 17.51 -21.44
C PHE A 320 6.60 16.18 -20.94
N ARG A 321 5.91 15.50 -20.03
CA ARG A 321 6.44 14.34 -19.30
C ARG A 321 5.64 13.08 -19.59
N VAL A 322 6.37 12.06 -20.05
CA VAL A 322 5.85 10.70 -20.25
C VAL A 322 6.38 9.79 -19.14
N LEU A 323 5.48 9.24 -18.34
CA LEU A 323 5.77 8.26 -17.29
C LEU A 323 5.73 6.84 -17.87
N VAL A 324 6.76 6.03 -17.60
CA VAL A 324 6.85 4.66 -18.10
C VAL A 324 7.15 3.70 -16.94
N PRO A 325 6.11 3.16 -16.28
CA PRO A 325 6.32 2.12 -15.28
C PRO A 325 6.63 0.78 -15.97
N ILE A 326 7.76 0.17 -15.58
CA ILE A 326 8.24 -1.10 -16.11
C ILE A 326 8.60 -2.04 -14.96
N ALA A 327 8.30 -3.34 -15.11
CA ALA A 327 8.69 -4.36 -14.14
C ALA A 327 10.05 -4.98 -14.47
N ASN A 328 10.47 -4.95 -15.73
CA ASN A 328 11.73 -5.51 -16.18
C ASN A 328 12.40 -4.62 -17.23
N PRO A 329 13.38 -3.80 -16.79
CA PRO A 329 14.17 -2.92 -17.66
C PRO A 329 14.83 -3.58 -18.87
N ARG A 330 15.00 -4.91 -18.85
CA ARG A 330 15.67 -5.64 -19.95
C ARG A 330 14.74 -6.06 -21.07
N THR A 331 13.45 -6.15 -20.82
CA THR A 331 12.48 -6.69 -21.79
C THR A 331 11.44 -5.67 -22.22
N GLU A 332 11.32 -4.55 -21.50
CA GLU A 332 10.33 -3.49 -21.76
C GLU A 332 10.98 -2.25 -22.40
N THR A 333 12.10 -2.43 -23.11
CA THR A 333 12.83 -1.35 -23.77
C THR A 333 12.00 -0.66 -24.86
N GLU A 334 11.18 -1.42 -25.57
CA GLU A 334 10.33 -1.00 -26.67
C GLU A 334 9.23 -0.03 -26.19
N LEU A 335 8.72 -0.22 -24.96
CA LEU A 335 7.79 0.73 -24.32
C LEU A 335 8.47 2.08 -24.05
N VAL A 336 9.72 2.05 -23.59
CA VAL A 336 10.51 3.26 -23.34
C VAL A 336 10.84 3.96 -24.66
N GLU A 337 11.11 3.22 -25.74
CA GLU A 337 11.33 3.79 -27.07
C GLU A 337 10.09 4.52 -27.60
N ILE A 338 8.90 3.94 -27.45
CA ILE A 338 7.65 4.64 -27.80
C ILE A 338 7.52 5.91 -26.97
N ALA A 339 7.70 5.83 -25.66
CA ALA A 339 7.60 6.99 -24.78
C ALA A 339 8.61 8.09 -25.13
N ALA A 340 9.83 7.72 -25.54
CA ALA A 340 10.85 8.65 -25.98
C ALA A 340 10.47 9.37 -27.29
N ARG A 341 9.88 8.65 -28.25
CA ARG A 341 9.34 9.25 -29.47
C ARG A 341 8.21 10.24 -29.15
N LEU A 342 7.27 9.83 -28.30
CA LEU A 342 6.17 10.70 -27.87
C LEU A 342 6.67 11.95 -27.12
N ALA A 343 7.68 11.81 -26.26
CA ALA A 343 8.26 12.96 -25.57
C ALA A 343 9.01 13.90 -26.55
N SER A 344 9.70 13.36 -27.55
CA SER A 344 10.59 14.12 -28.44
C SER A 344 9.90 15.09 -29.41
N VAL A 345 8.59 14.95 -29.64
CA VAL A 345 7.83 15.93 -30.46
C VAL A 345 7.45 17.19 -29.68
N HIS A 346 7.67 17.20 -28.36
CA HIS A 346 7.34 18.32 -27.49
C HIS A 346 8.60 19.05 -27.02
N ASP A 347 8.51 20.39 -26.96
CA ASP A 347 9.55 21.21 -26.35
C ASP A 347 9.78 20.79 -24.88
N ASN A 348 11.04 20.55 -24.49
CA ASN A 348 11.42 20.07 -23.15
C ASN A 348 10.72 18.75 -22.77
N GLY A 349 10.60 17.84 -23.75
CA GLY A 349 10.11 16.47 -23.55
C GLY A 349 10.98 15.67 -22.58
N ARG A 350 10.33 14.92 -21.68
CA ARG A 350 10.99 14.09 -20.67
C ARG A 350 10.36 12.71 -20.58
N VAL A 351 11.19 11.68 -20.52
CA VAL A 351 10.79 10.31 -20.22
C VAL A 351 11.20 9.99 -18.79
N HIS A 352 10.22 9.68 -17.95
CA HIS A 352 10.47 9.21 -16.60
C HIS A 352 10.18 7.71 -16.52
N VAL A 353 11.24 6.91 -16.48
CA VAL A 353 11.13 5.45 -16.33
C VAL A 353 11.07 5.07 -14.85
N VAL A 354 10.06 4.32 -14.45
CA VAL A 354 9.91 3.85 -13.07
C VAL A 354 10.05 2.34 -13.05
N HIS A 355 11.14 1.85 -12.48
CA HIS A 355 11.34 0.42 -12.27
C HIS A 355 10.55 -0.03 -11.04
N VAL A 356 9.55 -0.88 -11.24
CA VAL A 356 8.66 -1.35 -10.18
C VAL A 356 9.03 -2.77 -9.78
N VAL A 357 9.61 -2.90 -8.58
CA VAL A 357 10.03 -4.16 -7.99
C VAL A 357 8.97 -4.64 -7.01
N GLN A 358 8.32 -5.74 -7.35
CA GLN A 358 7.35 -6.38 -6.46
C GLN A 358 8.06 -7.07 -5.29
N ALA A 359 7.80 -6.59 -4.07
CA ALA A 359 8.31 -7.22 -2.86
C ALA A 359 7.36 -8.33 -2.37
N ASP A 360 7.93 -9.42 -1.84
CA ASP A 360 7.15 -10.48 -1.20
C ASP A 360 6.63 -10.00 0.16
N LYS A 361 5.39 -10.32 0.51
CA LYS A 361 4.73 -9.88 1.75
C LYS A 361 5.44 -10.39 3.01
N ASN A 362 6.13 -11.52 2.91
CA ASN A 362 6.88 -12.13 4.02
C ASN A 362 8.34 -11.65 4.10
N LEU A 363 8.82 -10.86 3.13
CA LEU A 363 10.22 -10.44 3.04
C LEU A 363 10.59 -9.36 4.08
N VAL A 364 9.61 -8.83 4.81
CA VAL A 364 9.72 -7.69 5.73
C VAL A 364 10.37 -8.08 7.08
N LEU A 365 10.57 -9.37 7.36
CA LEU A 365 10.92 -9.83 8.72
C LEU A 365 12.40 -10.11 9.00
N ASP A 366 13.33 -10.01 8.04
CA ASP A 366 14.76 -10.21 8.35
C ASP A 366 15.73 -9.46 7.42
N HIS A 367 16.56 -8.60 8.02
CA HIS A 367 17.76 -7.93 7.46
C HIS A 367 17.52 -7.09 6.18
N GLU A 368 16.85 -5.95 6.35
CA GLU A 368 16.34 -5.13 5.23
C GLU A 368 17.29 -4.08 4.62
N HIS A 369 18.30 -3.54 5.33
CA HIS A 369 19.13 -2.45 4.76
C HIS A 369 20.02 -2.93 3.61
N ASP A 370 20.86 -3.95 3.86
CA ASP A 370 21.82 -4.44 2.85
C ASP A 370 21.15 -4.98 1.58
N ARG A 371 19.94 -5.53 1.71
CA ARG A 371 19.20 -6.10 0.58
C ARG A 371 18.43 -5.04 -0.21
N ARG A 372 17.95 -3.98 0.45
CA ARG A 372 17.32 -2.82 -0.22
C ARG A 372 18.35 -2.04 -1.01
N ASP A 373 19.50 -1.74 -0.43
CA ASP A 373 20.60 -1.07 -1.12
C ASP A 373 21.08 -1.88 -2.33
N ALA A 374 21.12 -3.21 -2.20
CA ALA A 374 21.43 -4.10 -3.32
C ALA A 374 20.36 -4.06 -4.43
N ILE A 375 19.06 -4.01 -4.08
CA ILE A 375 17.97 -3.90 -5.07
C ILE A 375 18.01 -2.55 -5.77
N THR A 376 18.23 -1.46 -5.03
CA THR A 376 18.34 -0.11 -5.58
C THR A 376 19.56 0.00 -6.50
N ALA A 377 20.74 -0.42 -6.04
CA ALA A 377 21.96 -0.40 -6.86
C ALA A 377 21.86 -1.27 -8.12
N GLN A 378 21.22 -2.44 -8.01
CA GLN A 378 20.95 -3.29 -9.18
C GLN A 378 19.96 -2.62 -10.14
N SER A 379 18.94 -1.94 -9.61
CA SER A 379 17.94 -1.23 -10.41
C SER A 379 18.55 -0.03 -11.12
N GLU A 380 19.37 0.76 -10.44
CA GLU A 380 20.13 1.87 -11.02
C GLU A 380 20.98 1.39 -12.19
N GLN A 381 21.73 0.29 -12.01
CA GLN A 381 22.54 -0.28 -13.09
C GLN A 381 21.70 -0.70 -14.32
N LEU A 382 20.49 -1.23 -14.09
CA LEU A 382 19.59 -1.61 -15.18
C LEU A 382 18.97 -0.40 -15.88
N LEU A 383 18.73 0.68 -15.14
CA LEU A 383 18.13 1.91 -15.65
C LEU A 383 19.14 2.78 -16.41
N ASP A 384 20.42 2.73 -16.05
CA ASP A 384 21.51 3.38 -16.81
C ASP A 384 21.54 2.91 -18.27
N ASP A 385 21.34 1.60 -18.51
CA ASP A 385 21.28 1.04 -19.86
C ASP A 385 20.10 1.63 -20.66
N ILE A 386 18.96 1.84 -20.00
CA ILE A 386 17.77 2.47 -20.61
C ILE A 386 18.00 3.95 -20.90
N GLY A 387 18.69 4.67 -20.01
CA GLY A 387 19.03 6.07 -20.23
C GLY A 387 19.73 6.30 -21.57
N SER A 388 20.62 5.37 -21.95
CA SER A 388 21.32 5.41 -23.23
C SER A 388 20.42 5.25 -24.47
N ILE A 389 19.22 4.68 -24.32
CA ILE A 389 18.19 4.57 -25.37
C ILE A 389 17.49 5.91 -25.53
N VAL A 390 17.10 6.54 -24.41
CA VAL A 390 16.41 7.84 -24.41
C VAL A 390 17.33 8.95 -24.88
N ASP A 391 18.63 8.91 -24.54
CA ASP A 391 19.65 9.87 -25.01
C ASP A 391 19.81 9.93 -26.53
N LYS A 392 19.36 8.90 -27.27
CA LYS A 392 19.33 8.91 -28.74
C LYS A 392 18.15 9.69 -29.32
N SER A 393 17.19 10.04 -28.47
CA SER A 393 16.03 10.86 -28.79
C SER A 393 16.22 12.30 -28.28
N ASP A 394 15.46 13.26 -28.80
CA ASP A 394 15.48 14.65 -28.31
C ASP A 394 14.63 14.82 -27.03
N ALA A 395 14.83 13.94 -26.04
CA ALA A 395 14.08 13.91 -24.80
C ALA A 395 15.01 13.70 -23.60
N ALA A 396 14.74 14.34 -22.46
CA ALA A 396 15.51 14.13 -21.25
C ALA A 396 15.09 12.85 -20.52
N PHE A 397 16.06 12.14 -19.92
CA PHE A 397 15.82 10.92 -19.16
C PHE A 397 15.81 11.18 -17.65
N GLU A 398 14.84 10.59 -16.97
CA GLU A 398 14.78 10.48 -15.51
C GLU A 398 14.38 9.06 -15.12
N SER A 399 14.86 8.58 -13.98
CA SER A 399 14.55 7.24 -13.51
C SER A 399 14.31 7.18 -12.01
N SER A 400 13.36 6.34 -11.60
CA SER A 400 13.07 6.03 -10.19
C SER A 400 12.88 4.53 -9.99
N THR A 401 13.11 4.03 -8.78
CA THR A 401 12.82 2.64 -8.41
C THR A 401 11.77 2.60 -7.33
N ILE A 402 10.68 1.86 -7.53
CA ILE A 402 9.67 1.63 -6.51
C ILE A 402 9.78 0.18 -6.05
N VAL A 403 9.97 -0.04 -4.76
CA VAL A 403 9.92 -1.37 -4.15
C VAL A 403 8.65 -1.44 -3.31
N SER A 404 7.63 -2.16 -3.78
CA SER A 404 6.33 -2.20 -3.09
C SER A 404 5.66 -3.57 -3.23
N PRO A 405 5.03 -4.09 -2.15
CA PRO A 405 4.14 -5.24 -2.25
C PRO A 405 2.81 -4.92 -2.96
N ARG A 406 2.54 -3.62 -3.21
CA ARG A 406 1.37 -3.09 -3.94
C ARG A 406 1.82 -2.26 -5.14
N SER A 407 2.50 -2.94 -6.05
CA SER A 407 3.23 -2.34 -7.17
C SER A 407 2.32 -1.54 -8.12
N PHE A 408 1.07 -1.94 -8.30
CA PHE A 408 0.17 -1.28 -9.25
C PHE A 408 -0.46 -0.01 -8.67
N GLU A 409 -0.93 -0.05 -7.42
CA GLU A 409 -1.43 1.14 -6.70
C GLU A 409 -0.37 2.25 -6.64
N GLU A 410 0.89 1.87 -6.39
CA GLU A 410 1.99 2.82 -6.28
C GLU A 410 2.25 3.58 -7.59
N ILE A 411 2.02 2.97 -8.76
CA ILE A 411 2.12 3.65 -10.06
C ILE A 411 1.09 4.78 -10.19
N PHE A 412 -0.16 4.55 -9.77
CA PHE A 412 -1.22 5.57 -9.82
C PHE A 412 -0.93 6.71 -8.84
N ASP A 413 -0.47 6.35 -7.65
CA ASP A 413 -0.02 7.32 -6.66
C ASP A 413 1.16 8.14 -7.17
N PHE A 414 2.11 7.49 -7.84
CA PHE A 414 3.27 8.12 -8.48
C PHE A 414 2.85 9.08 -9.58
N ALA A 415 1.96 8.66 -10.48
CA ALA A 415 1.43 9.52 -11.54
C ALA A 415 0.67 10.71 -10.93
N ALA A 416 -0.12 10.50 -9.88
CA ALA A 416 -0.80 11.59 -9.17
C ALA A 416 0.17 12.55 -8.45
N ARG A 417 1.35 12.07 -8.02
CA ARG A 417 2.45 12.86 -7.41
C ARG A 417 3.15 13.71 -8.45
N THR A 418 3.68 13.05 -9.46
CA THR A 418 4.55 13.65 -10.48
C THR A 418 3.77 14.43 -11.52
N ARG A 419 2.45 14.17 -11.62
CA ARG A 419 1.53 14.79 -12.59
C ARG A 419 2.13 14.80 -13.99
N PRO A 420 2.49 13.60 -14.52
CA PRO A 420 2.95 13.51 -15.90
C PRO A 420 1.80 13.94 -16.82
N ASP A 421 2.14 14.33 -18.04
CA ASP A 421 1.14 14.64 -19.05
C ASP A 421 0.53 13.33 -19.58
N MET A 422 1.35 12.27 -19.65
CA MET A 422 0.95 10.94 -20.10
C MET A 422 1.66 9.82 -19.33
N ALA A 423 1.01 8.67 -19.17
CA ALA A 423 1.60 7.42 -18.73
C ALA A 423 1.50 6.34 -19.83
N VAL A 424 2.62 5.69 -20.15
CA VAL A 424 2.70 4.60 -21.13
C VAL A 424 3.03 3.31 -20.40
N MET A 425 2.13 2.34 -20.42
CA MET A 425 2.27 1.09 -19.68
C MET A 425 2.11 -0.11 -20.61
N GLY A 426 2.94 -1.13 -20.44
CA GLY A 426 2.71 -2.44 -21.07
C GLY A 426 1.42 -3.08 -20.56
N TRP A 427 0.83 -4.02 -21.28
CA TRP A 427 -0.27 -4.90 -20.85
C TRP A 427 -0.09 -6.31 -21.41
N GLY A 428 -0.19 -7.33 -20.56
CA GLY A 428 0.04 -8.72 -20.95
C GLY A 428 0.33 -9.65 -19.76
N GLU A 429 1.10 -10.73 -20.01
CA GLU A 429 1.50 -11.73 -18.99
C GLU A 429 2.55 -11.19 -17.98
N GLU A 430 2.85 -9.90 -18.02
CA GLU A 430 3.82 -9.26 -17.16
C GLU A 430 3.39 -9.26 -15.69
N LYS A 431 4.38 -9.16 -14.80
CA LYS A 431 4.17 -9.22 -13.35
C LYS A 431 3.26 -8.10 -12.85
N LEU A 432 3.29 -6.91 -13.45
CA LEU A 432 2.49 -5.74 -13.01
C LEU A 432 0.99 -5.99 -13.09
N TRP A 433 0.49 -6.59 -14.17
CA TRP A 433 -0.94 -6.86 -14.33
C TRP A 433 -1.39 -8.09 -13.53
N ASN A 434 -0.51 -9.07 -13.41
CA ASN A 434 -0.74 -10.22 -12.54
C ASN A 434 -0.80 -9.81 -11.05
N SER A 435 0.07 -8.90 -10.60
CA SER A 435 0.04 -8.36 -9.25
C SER A 435 -1.15 -7.44 -9.04
N ALA A 436 -1.45 -6.56 -10.01
CA ALA A 436 -2.61 -5.69 -9.99
C ALA A 436 -3.89 -6.48 -9.70
N ARG A 437 -4.15 -7.58 -10.42
CA ARG A 437 -5.34 -8.44 -10.20
C ARG A 437 -5.47 -9.01 -8.78
N ALA A 438 -4.35 -9.21 -8.08
CA ALA A 438 -4.32 -9.67 -6.70
C ALA A 438 -4.48 -8.53 -5.68
N GLU A 439 -4.14 -7.30 -6.06
CA GLU A 439 -4.33 -6.07 -5.30
C GLU A 439 -5.82 -5.65 -5.43
N ARG A 440 -6.53 -5.38 -4.32
CA ARG A 440 -7.93 -4.90 -4.35
C ARG A 440 -8.14 -3.87 -3.24
N PRO A 441 -8.99 -2.84 -3.43
CA PRO A 441 -9.87 -2.59 -4.58
C PRO A 441 -9.24 -1.69 -5.66
N ILE A 442 -9.20 -2.17 -6.91
CA ILE A 442 -8.56 -1.47 -8.04
C ILE A 442 -9.52 -0.51 -8.76
N ASP A 443 -10.82 -0.81 -8.73
CA ASP A 443 -11.84 -0.03 -9.45
C ASP A 443 -11.88 1.43 -8.99
N GLU A 444 -11.55 1.73 -7.74
CA GLU A 444 -11.49 3.10 -7.25
C GLU A 444 -10.31 3.90 -7.84
N LEU A 445 -9.19 3.23 -8.13
CA LEU A 445 -7.96 3.84 -8.67
C LEU A 445 -8.13 4.17 -10.17
N THR A 446 -8.70 3.25 -10.94
CA THR A 446 -8.84 3.39 -12.40
C THR A 446 -10.00 4.31 -12.80
N ASN A 447 -10.92 4.62 -11.88
CA ASN A 447 -12.05 5.50 -12.14
C ASN A 447 -11.69 7.01 -12.18
N ARG A 448 -10.46 7.38 -11.80
CA ARG A 448 -9.93 8.74 -11.89
C ARG A 448 -8.48 8.69 -12.35
N LEU A 449 -8.28 8.70 -13.66
CA LEU A 449 -6.94 8.74 -14.22
C LEU A 449 -6.25 10.07 -13.86
N PRO A 450 -5.00 10.04 -13.34
CA PRO A 450 -4.25 11.25 -12.99
C PRO A 450 -3.71 12.03 -14.21
N CYS A 451 -3.61 11.39 -15.37
CA CYS A 451 -3.07 11.90 -16.63
C CYS A 451 -3.65 11.09 -17.81
N ASP A 452 -3.25 11.40 -19.04
CA ASP A 452 -3.57 10.56 -20.20
C ASP A 452 -2.86 9.19 -20.05
N PHE A 453 -3.51 8.10 -20.44
CA PHE A 453 -2.94 6.75 -20.38
C PHE A 453 -2.90 6.10 -21.77
N LEU A 454 -1.75 5.53 -22.08
CA LEU A 454 -1.57 4.60 -23.19
C LEU A 454 -1.23 3.22 -22.63
N ILE A 455 -2.06 2.23 -22.94
CA ILE A 455 -1.90 0.86 -22.50
C ILE A 455 -1.54 0.01 -23.71
N ALA A 456 -0.32 -0.49 -23.75
CA ALA A 456 0.26 -1.14 -24.91
C ALA A 456 0.35 -2.65 -24.70
N LYS A 457 -0.38 -3.42 -25.50
CA LYS A 457 -0.19 -4.86 -25.63
C LYS A 457 0.99 -5.12 -26.55
N ASP A 458 2.10 -5.55 -25.96
CA ASP A 458 3.33 -5.79 -26.70
C ASP A 458 3.24 -7.04 -27.60
N ARG A 459 3.48 -6.82 -28.89
CA ARG A 459 3.77 -7.83 -29.91
C ARG A 459 4.89 -7.35 -30.84
N GLY A 460 5.94 -6.77 -30.24
CA GLY A 460 7.08 -6.15 -30.90
C GLY A 460 6.99 -4.63 -31.03
N LEU A 461 5.83 -4.04 -30.72
CA LEU A 461 5.58 -2.58 -30.69
C LEU A 461 6.07 -1.84 -31.94
N ASP A 462 5.98 -2.49 -33.11
CA ASP A 462 6.39 -1.92 -34.38
C ASP A 462 5.36 -0.87 -34.86
N CYS A 463 5.79 0.40 -34.91
CA CYS A 463 4.97 1.53 -35.32
C CYS A 463 5.00 1.80 -36.84
N SER A 464 5.51 0.88 -37.67
CA SER A 464 5.69 1.13 -39.11
C SER A 464 4.38 1.32 -39.87
N ASN A 465 3.35 0.52 -39.57
CA ASN A 465 2.02 0.65 -40.15
C ASN A 465 0.94 0.65 -39.06
N VAL A 466 0.31 1.81 -38.85
CA VAL A 466 -0.61 2.05 -37.73
C VAL A 466 -2.05 2.18 -38.24
N LEU A 467 -2.90 1.28 -37.80
CA LEU A 467 -4.36 1.35 -37.99
C LEU A 467 -5.00 2.11 -36.83
N LEU A 468 -5.85 3.08 -37.17
CA LEU A 468 -6.60 3.92 -36.24
C LEU A 468 -8.11 3.77 -36.48
N PRO A 469 -8.76 2.77 -35.87
CA PRO A 469 -10.21 2.71 -35.84
C PRO A 469 -10.78 3.84 -35.01
N THR A 470 -11.68 4.63 -35.58
CA THR A 470 -12.24 5.83 -34.92
C THR A 470 -13.73 5.98 -35.17
N VAL A 471 -14.44 6.27 -34.09
CA VAL A 471 -15.83 6.76 -34.08
C VAL A 471 -15.91 8.18 -33.52
N GLY A 472 -14.74 8.83 -33.39
CA GLY A 472 -14.56 10.13 -32.75
C GLY A 472 -14.54 10.09 -31.22
N GLY A 473 -14.48 11.27 -30.61
CA GLY A 473 -14.44 11.45 -29.16
C GLY A 473 -13.05 11.68 -28.57
N PRO A 474 -12.96 11.96 -27.26
CA PRO A 474 -11.73 12.40 -26.61
C PRO A 474 -10.62 11.34 -26.59
N ASP A 475 -10.98 10.07 -26.39
CA ASP A 475 -10.02 8.96 -26.34
C ASP A 475 -9.50 8.61 -27.74
N ALA A 476 -10.36 8.68 -28.76
CA ALA A 476 -9.94 8.56 -30.15
C ALA A 476 -9.03 9.72 -30.58
N ALA A 477 -9.28 10.93 -30.06
CA ALA A 477 -8.40 12.07 -30.29
C ALA A 477 -7.01 11.85 -29.67
N LEU A 478 -6.93 11.25 -28.48
CA LEU A 478 -5.64 10.88 -27.87
C LEU A 478 -4.88 9.83 -28.70
N ALA A 479 -5.59 8.82 -29.22
CA ALA A 479 -5.00 7.83 -30.12
C ALA A 479 -4.46 8.49 -31.41
N ALA A 480 -5.21 9.44 -32.00
CA ALA A 480 -4.77 10.20 -33.17
C ALA A 480 -3.56 11.11 -32.87
N GLU A 481 -3.54 11.82 -31.74
CA GLU A 481 -2.41 12.62 -31.27
C GLU A 481 -1.15 11.76 -31.11
N THR A 482 -1.30 10.58 -30.52
CA THR A 482 -0.21 9.61 -30.33
C THR A 482 0.34 9.10 -31.66
N ALA A 483 -0.54 8.72 -32.58
CA ALA A 483 -0.14 8.21 -33.89
C ALA A 483 0.55 9.29 -34.74
N ARG A 484 0.09 10.53 -34.67
CA ARG A 484 0.75 11.68 -35.30
C ARG A 484 2.17 11.87 -34.76
N ALA A 485 2.34 11.84 -33.43
CA ALA A 485 3.66 11.97 -32.82
C ALA A 485 4.64 10.85 -33.28
N LEU A 486 4.14 9.64 -33.47
CA LEU A 486 4.93 8.54 -34.05
C LEU A 486 5.26 8.76 -35.54
N GLN A 487 4.34 9.34 -36.31
CA GLN A 487 4.57 9.69 -37.71
C GLN A 487 5.62 10.80 -37.87
N GLU A 488 5.63 11.82 -37.01
CA GLU A 488 6.58 12.93 -37.06
C GLU A 488 8.03 12.50 -36.74
N THR A 489 8.19 11.49 -35.89
CA THR A 489 9.49 10.98 -35.43
C THR A 489 10.01 9.79 -36.24
N GLY A 490 9.16 9.20 -37.08
CA GLY A 490 9.43 7.94 -37.76
C GLY A 490 8.97 7.91 -39.23
N LYS A 491 8.90 6.70 -39.79
CA LYS A 491 8.33 6.45 -41.12
C LYS A 491 7.03 5.65 -40.99
N SER A 492 6.15 6.11 -40.11
CA SER A 492 4.87 5.46 -39.88
C SER A 492 3.88 5.81 -40.98
N THR A 493 3.27 4.80 -41.60
CA THR A 493 2.06 4.95 -42.40
C THR A 493 0.85 4.85 -41.49
N LEU A 494 -0.15 5.71 -41.71
CA LEU A 494 -1.36 5.77 -40.92
C LEU A 494 -2.56 5.40 -41.80
N SER A 495 -3.45 4.56 -41.28
CA SER A 495 -4.74 4.24 -41.91
C SER A 495 -5.87 4.50 -40.91
N LEU A 496 -6.83 5.31 -41.30
CA LEU A 496 -8.05 5.61 -40.54
C LEU A 496 -9.16 4.66 -40.95
N LEU A 497 -9.80 4.03 -39.97
CA LEU A 497 -10.92 3.12 -40.19
C LEU A 497 -12.17 3.64 -39.48
N THR A 498 -13.28 3.75 -40.21
CA THR A 498 -14.62 3.87 -39.64
C THR A 498 -15.53 2.78 -40.20
N VAL A 499 -16.53 2.39 -39.40
CA VAL A 499 -17.50 1.35 -39.78
C VAL A 499 -18.89 1.97 -39.76
N VAL A 500 -19.60 1.82 -40.88
CA VAL A 500 -20.99 2.29 -41.06
C VAL A 500 -21.94 1.11 -41.22
N ASP A 501 -23.23 1.32 -40.90
CA ASP A 501 -24.21 0.24 -40.82
C ASP A 501 -24.70 -0.21 -42.21
N SER A 502 -24.52 0.63 -43.24
CA SER A 502 -25.00 0.33 -44.58
C SER A 502 -24.14 0.96 -45.70
N PRO A 503 -24.16 0.39 -46.91
CA PRO A 503 -23.47 1.00 -48.06
C PRO A 503 -23.97 2.39 -48.45
N GLU A 504 -25.18 2.76 -48.04
CA GLU A 504 -25.78 4.08 -48.30
C GLU A 504 -25.10 5.18 -47.46
N GLU A 505 -24.61 4.82 -46.28
CA GLU A 505 -23.90 5.72 -45.34
C GLU A 505 -22.41 5.88 -45.67
N ARG A 506 -21.89 5.20 -46.69
CA ARG A 506 -20.47 5.26 -47.07
C ARG A 506 -19.97 6.70 -47.25
N SER A 507 -20.75 7.53 -47.95
CA SER A 507 -20.37 8.93 -48.18
C SER A 507 -20.27 9.74 -46.88
N GLU A 508 -21.11 9.42 -45.89
CA GLU A 508 -21.07 10.06 -44.56
C GLU A 508 -19.83 9.61 -43.78
N GLY A 509 -19.48 8.33 -43.86
CA GLY A 509 -18.23 7.79 -43.28
C GLY A 509 -16.97 8.40 -43.92
N GLU A 510 -16.95 8.56 -45.24
CA GLU A 510 -15.84 9.21 -45.97
C GLU A 510 -15.70 10.67 -45.54
N GLN A 511 -16.80 11.42 -45.48
CA GLN A 511 -16.80 12.80 -45.00
C GLN A 511 -16.32 12.91 -43.54
N PHE A 512 -16.80 12.01 -42.66
CA PHE A 512 -16.37 11.97 -41.27
C PHE A 512 -14.86 11.75 -41.15
N LEU A 513 -14.29 10.81 -41.91
CA LEU A 513 -12.85 10.56 -41.88
C LEU A 513 -12.04 11.75 -42.41
N ASP A 514 -12.51 12.45 -43.43
CA ASP A 514 -11.83 13.63 -43.96
C ASP A 514 -11.81 14.77 -42.94
N GLU A 515 -12.95 15.08 -42.32
CA GLU A 515 -13.05 16.09 -41.27
C GLU A 515 -12.22 15.70 -40.04
N TRP A 516 -12.23 14.42 -39.66
CA TRP A 516 -11.45 13.90 -38.55
C TRP A 516 -9.94 14.00 -38.81
N ALA A 517 -9.51 13.64 -40.02
CA ALA A 517 -8.10 13.68 -40.42
C ALA A 517 -7.56 15.11 -40.51
N GLU A 518 -8.37 16.06 -40.99
CA GLU A 518 -8.01 17.49 -41.00
C GLU A 518 -7.91 18.04 -39.57
N THR A 519 -8.87 17.70 -38.71
CA THR A 519 -8.92 18.19 -37.32
C THR A 519 -7.70 17.75 -36.49
N HIS A 520 -7.14 16.58 -36.78
CA HIS A 520 -6.01 16.00 -36.02
C HIS A 520 -4.67 16.08 -36.77
N ASP A 521 -4.59 16.85 -37.87
CA ASP A 521 -3.39 17.02 -38.71
C ASP A 521 -2.78 15.70 -39.22
N ILE A 522 -3.62 14.74 -39.58
CA ILE A 522 -3.23 13.43 -40.15
C ILE A 522 -3.86 13.22 -41.53
N SER A 523 -3.95 14.30 -42.31
CA SER A 523 -4.61 14.32 -43.63
C SER A 523 -3.94 13.42 -44.68
N ASP A 524 -2.72 12.94 -44.45
CA ASP A 524 -2.02 11.99 -45.33
C ASP A 524 -2.38 10.52 -45.05
N ALA A 525 -3.16 10.24 -44.00
CA ALA A 525 -3.57 8.89 -43.66
C ALA A 525 -4.48 8.27 -44.74
N GLU A 526 -4.39 6.96 -44.96
CA GLU A 526 -5.33 6.23 -45.82
C GLU A 526 -6.73 6.21 -45.16
N ARG A 527 -7.81 6.39 -45.94
CA ARG A 527 -9.19 6.35 -45.44
C ARG A 527 -9.83 5.03 -45.81
N ILE A 528 -10.31 4.31 -44.80
CA ILE A 528 -10.99 3.03 -44.96
C ILE A 528 -12.38 3.15 -44.35
N VAL A 529 -13.40 3.00 -45.19
CA VAL A 529 -14.81 2.98 -44.75
C VAL A 529 -15.35 1.58 -44.97
N ASP A 530 -15.58 0.88 -43.88
CA ASP A 530 -16.21 -0.43 -43.90
C ASP A 530 -17.73 -0.29 -43.79
N VAL A 531 -18.46 -1.02 -44.64
CA VAL A 531 -19.93 -0.92 -44.75
C VAL A 531 -20.66 -2.17 -44.26
N THR A 532 -19.97 -3.04 -43.52
CA THR A 532 -20.52 -4.32 -43.04
C THR A 532 -21.32 -4.17 -41.74
N GLY A 533 -21.15 -3.05 -41.02
CA GLY A 533 -21.73 -2.82 -39.69
C GLY A 533 -21.08 -3.62 -38.56
N ASP A 534 -20.08 -4.46 -38.85
CA ASP A 534 -19.36 -5.26 -37.85
C ASP A 534 -18.00 -4.62 -37.53
N VAL A 535 -17.97 -3.86 -36.43
CA VAL A 535 -16.77 -3.12 -36.00
C VAL A 535 -15.60 -4.06 -35.72
N GLU A 536 -15.85 -5.17 -35.02
CA GLU A 536 -14.78 -6.07 -34.62
C GLU A 536 -14.17 -6.79 -35.82
N ALA A 537 -15.02 -7.34 -36.70
CA ALA A 537 -14.57 -8.03 -37.90
C ALA A 537 -13.88 -7.10 -38.91
N ALA A 538 -14.29 -5.83 -38.98
CA ALA A 538 -13.63 -4.83 -39.81
C ALA A 538 -12.22 -4.52 -39.28
N ILE A 539 -12.07 -4.27 -37.97
CA ILE A 539 -10.75 -4.02 -37.38
C ILE A 539 -9.84 -5.23 -37.57
N GLU A 540 -10.33 -6.46 -37.34
CA GLU A 540 -9.54 -7.67 -37.53
C GLU A 540 -9.01 -7.82 -38.97
N ARG A 541 -9.87 -7.58 -39.97
CA ARG A 541 -9.49 -7.66 -41.38
C ARG A 541 -8.45 -6.63 -41.78
N GLU A 542 -8.67 -5.35 -41.43
CA GLU A 542 -7.73 -4.28 -41.81
C GLU A 542 -6.43 -4.33 -40.98
N ALA A 543 -6.46 -4.97 -39.80
CA ALA A 543 -5.28 -5.16 -38.98
C ALA A 543 -4.30 -6.22 -39.53
N GLU A 544 -4.71 -7.09 -40.48
CA GLU A 544 -3.83 -8.11 -41.06
C GLU A 544 -2.58 -7.51 -41.73
N ASP A 545 -2.73 -6.34 -42.35
CA ASP A 545 -1.63 -5.63 -43.03
C ASP A 545 -0.95 -4.59 -42.12
N SER A 546 -1.39 -4.47 -40.86
CA SER A 546 -0.92 -3.45 -39.92
C SER A 546 0.02 -4.03 -38.87
N THR A 547 1.00 -3.24 -38.42
CA THR A 547 1.93 -3.64 -37.35
C THR A 547 1.45 -3.19 -35.97
N MET A 548 0.62 -2.15 -35.94
CA MET A 548 0.00 -1.61 -34.73
C MET A 548 -1.46 -1.19 -34.96
N VAL A 549 -2.32 -1.44 -33.97
CA VAL A 549 -3.69 -0.95 -33.92
C VAL A 549 -3.83 -0.03 -32.70
N MET A 550 -4.24 1.22 -32.92
CA MET A 550 -4.46 2.20 -31.86
C MET A 550 -5.96 2.48 -31.71
N LEU A 551 -6.50 2.21 -30.52
CA LEU A 551 -7.92 2.36 -30.22
C LEU A 551 -8.11 3.41 -29.12
N GLY A 552 -9.01 4.37 -29.37
CA GLY A 552 -9.60 5.13 -28.28
C GLY A 552 -10.54 4.25 -27.47
N ALA A 553 -10.52 4.35 -26.15
CA ALA A 553 -11.49 3.68 -25.30
C ALA A 553 -12.92 4.15 -25.62
N THR A 554 -13.68 3.38 -26.40
CA THR A 554 -15.04 3.76 -26.83
C THR A 554 -16.06 3.80 -25.68
N GLU A 555 -15.76 3.13 -24.55
CA GLU A 555 -16.54 3.14 -23.32
C GLU A 555 -15.65 3.47 -22.10
N GLN A 556 -16.16 4.31 -21.20
CA GLN A 556 -15.44 4.79 -20.01
C GLN A 556 -14.91 3.64 -19.13
N GLY A 557 -13.65 3.75 -18.67
CA GLY A 557 -13.06 2.82 -17.70
C GLY A 557 -12.45 1.58 -18.35
N ILE A 558 -11.74 1.73 -19.47
CA ILE A 558 -11.11 0.60 -20.16
C ILE A 558 -10.06 -0.06 -19.26
N LEU A 559 -9.32 0.74 -18.50
CA LEU A 559 -8.35 0.27 -17.51
C LEU A 559 -9.00 -0.60 -16.41
N SER A 560 -10.18 -0.19 -15.90
CA SER A 560 -10.96 -0.97 -14.91
C SER A 560 -11.41 -2.31 -15.50
N ARG A 561 -11.80 -2.32 -16.77
CA ARG A 561 -12.30 -3.50 -17.47
C ARG A 561 -11.20 -4.50 -17.82
N LEU A 562 -10.02 -4.01 -18.21
CA LEU A 562 -8.82 -4.82 -18.40
C LEU A 562 -8.43 -5.55 -17.12
N LEU A 563 -8.53 -4.89 -15.97
CA LEU A 563 -8.16 -5.45 -14.67
C LEU A 563 -9.17 -6.46 -14.13
N SER A 564 -10.43 -6.33 -14.52
CA SER A 564 -11.49 -7.26 -14.14
C SER A 564 -11.69 -8.41 -15.13
N ASP A 565 -10.83 -8.53 -16.16
CA ASP A 565 -11.00 -9.42 -17.33
C ASP A 565 -12.41 -9.30 -17.96
N SER A 566 -13.03 -8.12 -17.83
CA SER A 566 -14.38 -7.84 -18.32
C SER A 566 -14.38 -7.07 -19.64
N LEU A 567 -13.20 -6.82 -20.21
CA LEU A 567 -13.06 -6.24 -21.53
C LEU A 567 -13.58 -7.23 -22.59
N HIS A 568 -14.81 -7.01 -23.05
CA HIS A 568 -15.43 -7.73 -24.17
C HIS A 568 -15.03 -7.04 -25.49
N LEU A 569 -13.73 -6.92 -25.73
CA LEU A 569 -13.17 -6.51 -27.02
C LEU A 569 -12.34 -7.70 -27.50
N GLU A 570 -12.99 -8.63 -28.20
CA GLU A 570 -12.32 -9.86 -28.66
C GLU A 570 -11.20 -9.52 -29.66
N VAL A 571 -11.35 -8.41 -30.39
CA VAL A 571 -10.39 -7.85 -31.35
C VAL A 571 -8.99 -7.75 -30.76
N VAL A 572 -8.87 -7.25 -29.54
CA VAL A 572 -7.58 -7.00 -28.87
C VAL A 572 -6.79 -8.29 -28.65
N ASN A 573 -7.48 -9.43 -28.59
CA ASN A 573 -6.85 -10.75 -28.47
C ASN A 573 -6.68 -11.47 -29.82
N ARG A 574 -7.46 -11.09 -30.84
CA ARG A 574 -7.49 -11.77 -32.15
C ARG A 574 -6.57 -11.19 -33.21
N VAL A 575 -6.28 -9.89 -33.16
CA VAL A 575 -5.30 -9.28 -34.08
C VAL A 575 -3.90 -9.78 -33.75
N ASP A 576 -3.01 -9.90 -34.74
CA ASP A 576 -1.59 -10.27 -34.53
C ASP A 576 -0.68 -9.03 -34.30
N ALA A 577 -1.18 -7.83 -34.66
CA ALA A 577 -0.52 -6.56 -34.44
C ALA A 577 -0.38 -6.20 -32.95
N SER A 578 0.56 -5.29 -32.63
CA SER A 578 0.60 -4.65 -31.31
C SER A 578 -0.65 -3.77 -31.13
N VAL A 579 -1.21 -3.71 -29.92
CA VAL A 579 -2.44 -2.94 -29.66
C VAL A 579 -2.16 -1.86 -28.64
N VAL A 580 -2.51 -0.61 -28.93
CA VAL A 580 -2.44 0.50 -27.97
C VAL A 580 -3.84 1.00 -27.69
N LEU A 581 -4.20 1.04 -26.41
CA LEU A 581 -5.46 1.60 -25.93
C LEU A 581 -5.19 2.95 -25.31
N ALA A 582 -5.89 3.99 -25.78
CA ALA A 582 -5.77 5.35 -25.29
C ALA A 582 -6.98 5.71 -24.41
N GLU A 583 -6.74 6.29 -23.23
CA GLU A 583 -7.79 6.76 -22.30
C GLU A 583 -7.39 8.10 -21.67
N ARG A 584 -8.29 9.10 -21.74
CA ARG A 584 -8.09 10.43 -21.11
C ARG A 584 -8.73 10.51 -19.71
N PRO A 585 -8.25 11.39 -18.82
CA PRO A 585 -8.92 11.73 -17.57
C PRO A 585 -10.32 12.30 -17.78
N HIS A 586 -11.29 11.78 -17.03
CA HIS A 586 -12.66 12.29 -17.00
C HIS A 586 -13.17 12.51 -15.58
N ASP A 587 -13.74 13.68 -15.31
CA ASP A 587 -14.33 14.02 -14.01
C ASP A 587 -15.75 13.44 -13.88
N ARG A 588 -15.93 12.42 -13.04
CA ARG A 588 -17.27 11.97 -12.62
C ARG A 588 -17.83 12.84 -11.50
N SER A 589 -19.04 13.35 -11.68
CA SER A 589 -19.84 13.91 -10.57
C SER A 589 -20.30 12.81 -9.62
N LEU A 590 -20.39 13.09 -8.32
CA LEU A 590 -20.81 12.12 -7.28
C LEU A 590 -22.18 11.48 -7.57
N THR A 591 -23.07 12.19 -8.25
CA THR A 591 -24.42 11.73 -8.63
C THR A 591 -24.41 10.71 -9.77
N GLN A 592 -23.52 10.87 -10.75
CA GLN A 592 -23.32 9.87 -11.81
C GLN A 592 -22.66 8.59 -11.28
N ARG A 593 -21.88 8.67 -10.20
CA ARG A 593 -21.24 7.51 -9.53
C ARG A 593 -22.24 6.60 -8.80
N LEU A 594 -23.41 7.12 -8.40
CA LEU A 594 -24.41 6.38 -7.62
C LEU A 594 -25.54 5.77 -8.47
N ILE A 595 -25.77 6.26 -9.70
CA ILE A 595 -26.97 5.94 -10.49
C ILE A 595 -26.66 5.49 -11.93
N GLY A 596 -25.43 5.63 -12.43
CA GLY A 596 -25.12 5.36 -13.83
C GLY A 596 -24.96 3.87 -14.18
N SER A 597 -26.05 3.17 -14.50
CA SER A 597 -26.01 2.11 -15.52
C SER A 597 -25.87 2.77 -16.88
N GLY A 598 -24.91 2.33 -17.69
CA GLY A 598 -24.61 2.90 -19.00
C GLY A 598 -25.85 3.05 -19.88
N GLN A 599 -26.16 4.28 -20.26
CA GLN A 599 -26.97 4.63 -21.42
C GLN A 599 -26.62 6.07 -21.82
N ARG A 600 -26.13 6.24 -23.05
CA ARG A 600 -26.07 7.56 -23.73
C ARG A 600 -27.48 7.91 -24.21
N ASN A 601 -27.90 9.15 -23.98
CA ASN A 601 -28.93 9.76 -24.83
C ASN A 601 -28.32 9.99 -26.22
N GLN A 602 -29.13 9.67 -27.23
CA GLN A 602 -28.88 9.82 -28.66
C GLN A 602 -28.40 11.22 -29.05
#